data_AF-A0A7Z9S411-F1
#
_entry.id   AF-A0A7Z9S411-F1
#
_cell.length_a   1.000
_cell.length_b   1.000
_cell.length_c   1.000
_cell.angle_alpha   90.00
_cell.angle_beta   90.00
_cell.angle_gamma   90.00
#
_symmetry.space_group_name_H-M   'P 1'
#
loop_
_entity.id
_entity.type
_entity.pdbx_description
1 polymer ?
#
loop_
_entity_poly.entity_id
_entity_poly.type
_entity_poly.pdbx_seq_one_letter_code
_entity_poly.pdbx_strand_id
1 'polypeptide(L)' 'MTENDAVTAAVVVIGNEVLSGRTQDVNVQFLALGLGELGISLDEVRIIADVEDEIVSAVNLLRD' A
#
# COMPACT_ATOMS: atom_id res chain seq x y z
N MET A 1 5.11 -9.55 -29.74
CA MET A 1 4.73 -8.42 -28.88
C MET A 1 4.96 -8.91 -27.47
N THR A 2 6.09 -8.55 -26.86
CA THR A 2 6.33 -8.89 -25.46
C THR A 2 5.40 -7.99 -24.65
N GLU A 3 4.28 -8.52 -24.18
CA GLU A 3 3.54 -7.90 -23.09
C GLU A 3 4.53 -7.76 -21.94
N ASN A 4 4.97 -6.54 -21.71
CA ASN A 4 5.69 -6.17 -20.51
C ASN A 4 4.61 -6.22 -19.43
N ASP A 5 4.50 -7.33 -18.70
CA ASP A 5 3.61 -7.44 -17.55
C ASP A 5 3.92 -6.24 -16.66
N ALA A 6 3.00 -5.26 -16.64
CA ALA A 6 3.22 -4.03 -15.92
C ALA A 6 3.40 -4.39 -14.46
N VAL A 7 4.56 -4.07 -13.89
CA VAL A 7 4.84 -4.33 -12.48
C VAL A 7 3.93 -3.40 -11.68
N THR A 8 3.10 -3.99 -10.82
CA THR A 8 2.20 -3.28 -9.93
C THR A 8 2.69 -3.37 -8.49
N ALA A 9 2.17 -2.49 -7.65
CA ALA A 9 2.47 -2.44 -6.22
C ALA A 9 1.18 -2.21 -5.42
N ALA A 10 1.22 -2.60 -4.15
CA ALA A 10 0.24 -2.25 -3.14
C ALA A 10 0.94 -1.79 -1.87
N VAL A 11 0.30 -0.90 -1.11
CA VAL A 11 0.84 -0.36 0.15
C VAL A 11 -0.11 -0.65 1.31
N VAL A 12 0.42 -1.23 2.39
CA VAL A 12 -0.30 -1.41 3.66
C VAL A 12 0.27 -0.42 4.68
N VAL A 13 -0.57 0.50 5.13
CA VAL A 13 -0.28 1.43 6.22
C VAL A 13 -0.86 0.86 7.51
N ILE A 14 0.00 0.63 8.50
CA ILE A 14 -0.39 0.10 9.81
C ILE A 14 -0.34 1.24 10.81
N GLY A 15 -1.46 1.56 11.46
CA GLY A 15 -1.48 2.60 12.48
C GLY A 15 -2.87 3.08 12.85
N ASN A 16 -3.19 3.00 14.15
CA ASN A 16 -4.48 3.42 14.69
C ASN A 16 -4.67 4.94 14.62
N GLU A 17 -3.58 5.71 14.65
CA GLU A 17 -3.58 7.17 14.55
C GLU A 17 -4.07 7.62 13.19
N VAL A 18 -3.59 6.95 12.13
CA VAL A 18 -4.00 7.22 10.75
C VAL A 18 -5.48 6.87 10.57
N LEU A 19 -5.91 5.70 11.06
CA LEU A 19 -7.33 5.31 11.05
C LEU A 19 -8.23 6.29 11.79
N SER A 20 -7.78 6.77 12.95
CA SER A 20 -8.53 7.73 13.76
C SER A 20 -8.51 9.16 13.20
N GLY A 21 -7.78 9.42 12.12
CA GLY A 21 -7.61 10.76 11.54
C GLY A 21 -6.80 11.72 12.42
N ARG A 22 -6.14 11.23 13.48
CA ARG A 22 -5.27 12.03 14.35
C ARG A 22 -3.96 12.41 13.68
N THR A 23 -3.59 11.71 12.62
CA THR A 23 -2.37 11.97 11.85
C THR A 23 -2.66 11.76 10.38
N GLN A 24 -2.19 12.69 9.56
CA GLN A 24 -2.21 12.54 8.11
C GLN A 24 -1.11 11.57 7.69
N ASP A 25 -1.45 10.55 6.92
CA ASP A 25 -0.45 9.72 6.27
C ASP A 25 0.25 10.51 5.16
N VAL A 26 1.59 10.56 5.23
CA VAL A 26 2.46 11.16 4.21
C VAL A 26 3.26 10.11 3.44
N ASN A 27 3.25 8.85 3.92
CA ASN A 27 4.06 7.77 3.38
C ASN A 27 3.50 7.28 2.04
N VAL A 28 2.17 7.17 1.93
CA VAL A 28 1.49 6.75 0.70
C VAL A 28 1.84 7.67 -0.45
N GLN A 29 1.78 8.99 -0.22
CA GLN A 29 2.13 9.96 -1.27
C GLN A 29 3.59 9.83 -1.69
N PHE A 30 4.51 9.73 -0.73
CA PHE A 30 5.95 9.56 -0.99
C PHE A 30 6.21 8.29 -1.82
N LEU A 31 5.63 7.15 -1.42
CA LEU A 31 5.77 5.88 -2.11
C LEU A 31 5.13 5.91 -3.51
N ALA A 32 3.93 6.46 -3.66
CA ALA A 32 3.25 6.55 -4.94
C ALA A 32 4.07 7.33 -5.98
N LEU A 33 4.67 8.46 -5.57
CA LEU A 33 5.53 9.24 -6.45
C LEU A 33 6.79 8.46 -6.84
N GLY A 34 7.49 7.86 -5.88
CA GLY A 34 8.69 7.08 -6.16
C GLY A 34 8.43 5.84 -7.02
N LEU A 35 7.31 5.14 -6.80
CA LEU A 35 6.88 4.02 -7.65
C LEU A 35 6.58 4.49 -9.07
N GLY A 36 5.90 5.64 -9.22
CA GLY A 36 5.63 6.25 -10.52
C GLY A 36 6.91 6.61 -11.28
N GLU A 37 7.94 7.11 -10.60
CA GLU A 37 9.26 7.38 -11.20
C GLU A 37 9.96 6.10 -11.70
N LEU A 38 9.68 4.96 -11.07
CA LEU A 38 10.18 3.64 -11.46
C LEU A 38 9.30 2.95 -12.52
N GLY A 39 8.20 3.58 -12.94
CA GLY A 39 7.23 2.99 -13.87
C GLY A 39 6.38 1.87 -13.27
N ILE A 40 6.27 1.83 -11.94
CA ILE A 40 5.45 0.86 -11.19
C ILE A 40 4.12 1.53 -10.83
N SER A 41 3.01 0.88 -11.17
CA SER A 41 1.67 1.36 -10.83
C SER A 41 1.29 0.94 -9.41
N LEU A 42 0.94 1.91 -8.57
CA LEU A 42 0.37 1.65 -7.25
C LEU A 42 -1.14 1.47 -7.39
N ASP A 43 -1.63 0.24 -7.22
CA ASP A 43 -3.02 -0.13 -7.53
C ASP A 43 -3.92 -0.17 -6.29
N GLU A 44 -3.38 -0.52 -5.12
CA GLU A 44 -4.12 -0.55 -3.87
C GLU A 44 -3.33 0.08 -2.72
N VAL A 45 -4.04 0.85 -1.90
CA VAL A 45 -3.55 1.31 -0.60
C VAL A 45 -4.57 0.92 0.46
N ARG A 46 -4.09 0.28 1.52
CA ARG A 46 -4.91 -0.14 2.66
C ARG A 46 -4.36 0.45 3.95
N ILE A 47 -5.23 1.06 4.74
CA ILE A 47 -4.91 1.53 6.08
C ILE A 47 -5.59 0.57 7.06
N ILE A 48 -4.81 -0.07 7.93
CA ILE A 48 -5.30 -1.07 8.90
C ILE A 48 -4.87 -0.74 10.33
N ALA A 49 -5.56 -1.37 11.28
CA ALA A 49 -5.23 -1.28 12.70
C ALA A 49 -3.95 -2.05 13.00
N ASP A 50 -3.26 -1.65 14.07
CA ASP A 50 -2.09 -2.37 14.58
C ASP A 50 -2.53 -3.59 15.38
N VAL A 51 -3.05 -4.59 14.66
CA VAL A 51 -3.59 -5.85 15.19
C VAL A 51 -3.06 -6.97 14.30
N GLU A 52 -2.46 -8.00 14.89
CA GLU A 52 -1.79 -9.08 14.18
C GLU A 52 -2.69 -9.74 13.11
N ASP A 53 -3.92 -10.10 13.48
CA ASP A 53 -4.88 -10.73 12.57
C ASP A 53 -5.23 -9.84 11.36
N GLU A 54 -5.34 -8.52 11.56
CA GLU A 54 -5.62 -7.54 10.50
C GLU A 54 -4.40 -7.42 9.55
N ILE A 55 -3.19 -7.40 10.11
CA ILE A 55 -1.95 -7.33 9.33
C ILE A 55 -1.79 -8.59 8.48
N VAL A 56 -1.98 -9.78 9.06
CA VAL A 56 -1.90 -11.06 8.35
C VAL A 56 -2.95 -11.12 7.24
N SER A 57 -4.18 -10.73 7.53
CA SER A 57 -5.27 -10.69 6.55
C SER A 57 -4.95 -9.75 5.38
N ALA A 58 -4.50 -8.52 5.67
CA ALA A 58 -4.16 -7.54 4.64
C ALA A 58 -3.01 -7.98 3.75
N VAL A 59 -1.94 -8.54 4.32
CA VAL A 59 -0.78 -9.03 3.54
C VAL A 59 -1.18 -10.21 2.65
N ASN A 60 -1.99 -11.14 3.16
CA ASN A 60 -2.43 -12.29 2.35
C ASN A 60 -3.36 -11.86 1.22
N LEU A 61 -4.21 -10.85 1.43
CA LEU A 61 -5.08 -10.33 0.38
C LEU A 61 -4.30 -9.73 -0.80
N LEU A 62 -3.13 -9.15 -0.54
CA LEU A 62 -2.31 -8.45 -1.54
C LEU A 62 -1.23 -9.35 -2.18
N ARG A 63 -1.15 -10.62 -1.80
CA ARG A 63 -0.14 -11.56 -2.32
C ARG A 63 -0.52 -12.16 -3.67
N ASP A 64 -1.82 -12.28 -3.94
CA ASP A 64 -2.37 -12.99 -5.10
C ASP A 64 -2.49 -12.08 -6.34
#